data_AF-A0A507C737-F1
#
_entry.id   AF-A0A507C737-F1
#
_cell.length_a   1.000
_cell.length_b   1.000
_cell.length_c   1.000
_cell.angle_alpha   90.00
_cell.angle_beta   90.00
_cell.angle_gamma   90.00
#
_symmetry.space_group_name_H-M   'P 1'
#
loop_
_entity.id
_entity.type
_entity.pdbx_description
1 polymer ?
#
loop_
_entity_poly.entity_id
_entity_poly.type
_entity_poly.pdbx_seq_one_letter_code
_entity_poly.pdbx_strand_id
1 'polypeptide(L)'
;MAPTPEKSGRQTKKSTLAEVVTREFTIHLHKAVFGRTFKKRAPTAIKAIRSFAEKHMKTKDVRLAPSLNKEVWKRGVKQVPHRMRLRLSRKRNDAEDAKEKLYTYVEAVPVAKFKGLQTVTIDE
;
A
#
# COMPACT_ATOMS: atom_id res chain seq x y z
N MET A 1 -45.80 -0.23 24.78
CA MET A 1 -44.81 -0.33 23.69
C MET A 1 -43.72 0.71 23.99
N ALA A 2 -42.56 0.29 24.50
CA ALA A 2 -41.52 1.21 24.93
C ALA A 2 -40.70 1.72 23.72
N PRO A 3 -40.32 3.01 23.66
CA PRO A 3 -39.51 3.54 22.58
C PRO A 3 -38.07 3.05 22.72
N THR A 4 -37.54 2.41 21.67
CA THR A 4 -36.13 2.01 21.59
C THR A 4 -35.21 3.22 21.41
N PRO A 5 -34.08 3.31 22.11
CA PRO A 5 -33.14 4.42 21.98
C PRO A 5 -32.36 4.31 20.66
N GLU A 6 -32.52 5.28 19.77
CA GLU A 6 -31.69 5.42 18.57
C GLU A 6 -30.25 5.78 18.96
N LYS A 7 -29.30 4.89 18.64
CA LYS A 7 -27.87 5.14 18.81
C LYS A 7 -27.37 6.08 17.71
N SER A 8 -27.41 7.39 17.96
CA SER A 8 -26.71 8.39 17.15
C SER A 8 -25.19 8.32 17.41
N GLY A 9 -24.50 7.49 16.63
CA GLY A 9 -23.05 7.40 16.63
C GLY A 9 -22.41 8.68 16.08
N ARG A 10 -22.10 9.64 16.96
CA ARG A 10 -21.36 10.87 16.61
C ARG A 10 -19.94 10.49 16.18
N GLN A 11 -19.69 10.44 14.86
CA GLN A 11 -18.34 10.25 14.33
C GLN A 11 -17.49 11.49 14.65
N THR A 12 -16.61 11.38 15.64
CA THR A 12 -15.57 12.37 15.92
C THR A 12 -14.65 12.49 14.71
N LYS A 13 -14.65 13.66 14.05
CA LYS A 13 -13.78 13.96 12.91
C LYS A 13 -12.32 13.83 13.36
N LYS A 14 -11.58 12.86 12.81
CA LYS A 14 -10.14 12.69 13.07
C LYS A 14 -9.37 13.88 12.46
N SER A 15 -8.31 14.32 13.14
CA SER A 15 -7.47 15.42 12.68
C SER A 15 -6.67 15.02 11.44
N THR A 16 -6.43 15.97 10.54
CA THR A 16 -5.71 15.76 9.27
C THR A 16 -4.26 15.33 9.47
N LEU A 17 -3.64 15.70 10.59
CA LEU A 17 -2.31 15.24 10.99
C LEU A 17 -2.27 13.73 11.28
N ALA A 18 -3.34 13.17 11.87
CA ALA A 18 -3.43 11.73 12.11
C ALA A 18 -3.64 10.92 10.82
N GLU A 19 -3.87 11.58 9.68
CA GLU A 19 -4.05 10.92 8.39
C GLU A 19 -2.73 10.70 7.64
N VAL A 20 -1.68 11.46 7.96
CA VAL A 20 -0.31 11.26 7.48
C VAL A 20 0.29 10.12 8.29
N VAL A 21 0.55 9.00 7.63
CA VAL A 21 1.00 7.79 8.30
C VAL A 21 1.97 7.05 7.39
N THR A 22 3.08 6.60 7.95
CA THR A 22 4.00 5.70 7.26
C THR A 22 3.95 4.32 7.93
N ARG A 23 3.87 3.27 7.11
CA ARG A 23 3.78 1.89 7.59
C ARG A 23 4.59 0.99 6.70
N GLU A 24 5.21 -0.01 7.32
CA GLU A 24 5.81 -1.10 6.61
C GLU A 24 4.92 -2.34 6.58
N PHE A 25 4.77 -2.90 5.39
CA PHE A 25 3.97 -4.07 5.11
C PHE A 25 4.80 -5.12 4.38
N THR A 26 4.46 -6.39 4.57
CA THR A 26 4.98 -7.48 3.75
C THR A 26 3.87 -7.94 2.81
N ILE A 27 4.06 -7.78 1.49
CA ILE A 27 3.10 -8.26 0.49
C ILE A 27 3.49 -9.65 -0.02
N HIS A 28 2.50 -10.54 -0.17
CA HIS A 28 2.68 -11.88 -0.72
C HIS A 28 2.38 -11.93 -2.22
N LEU A 29 3.35 -11.48 -3.04
CA LEU A 29 3.20 -11.39 -4.50
C LEU A 29 2.96 -12.73 -5.18
N HIS A 30 3.52 -13.84 -4.66
CA HIS A 30 3.32 -15.16 -5.27
C HIS A 30 1.85 -15.56 -5.35
N LYS A 31 1.00 -15.10 -4.40
CA LYS A 31 -0.45 -15.36 -4.42
C LYS A 31 -1.14 -14.53 -5.49
N ALA A 32 -0.67 -13.30 -5.73
CA ALA A 32 -1.22 -12.41 -6.73
C ALA A 32 -0.86 -12.82 -8.18
N VAL A 33 0.30 -13.44 -8.39
CA VAL A 33 0.78 -13.87 -9.71
C VAL A 33 0.58 -15.37 -9.98
N PHE A 34 -0.09 -16.09 -9.08
CA PHE A 34 -0.38 -17.52 -9.23
C PHE A 34 -1.35 -17.75 -10.40
N GLY A 35 -1.10 -18.76 -11.23
CA GLY A 35 -1.93 -19.08 -12.40
C GLY A 35 -1.92 -18.03 -13.53
N ARG A 36 -1.07 -16.98 -13.45
CA ARG A 36 -0.95 -15.97 -14.51
C ARG A 36 0.10 -16.38 -15.54
N THR A 37 -0.14 -16.05 -16.81
CA THR A 37 0.83 -16.23 -17.90
C THR A 37 2.14 -15.54 -17.58
N PHE A 38 3.28 -16.17 -17.89
CA PHE A 38 4.62 -15.66 -17.54
C PHE A 38 4.87 -14.23 -18.01
N LYS A 39 4.48 -13.87 -19.24
CA LYS A 39 4.62 -12.52 -19.81
C LYS A 39 3.85 -11.44 -19.03
N LYS A 40 2.88 -11.83 -18.20
CA LYS A 40 2.01 -10.90 -17.46
C LYS A 40 2.31 -10.88 -15.96
N ARG A 41 3.27 -11.66 -15.44
CA ARG A 41 3.49 -11.78 -13.97
C ARG A 41 3.99 -10.47 -13.36
N ALA A 42 5.11 -9.91 -13.82
CA ALA A 42 5.62 -8.63 -13.29
C ALA A 42 4.62 -7.46 -13.43
N PRO A 43 3.97 -7.24 -14.60
CA PRO A 43 2.90 -6.24 -14.71
C PRO A 43 1.74 -6.48 -13.74
N THR A 44 1.35 -7.74 -13.52
CA THR A 44 0.28 -8.08 -12.56
C THR A 44 0.73 -7.82 -11.12
N ALA A 45 2.00 -8.09 -10.79
CA ALA A 45 2.56 -7.81 -9.47
C ALA A 45 2.52 -6.32 -9.14
N ILE A 46 2.87 -5.45 -10.10
CA ILE A 46 2.78 -4.00 -9.92
C ILE A 46 1.34 -3.55 -9.68
N LYS A 47 0.38 -4.06 -10.47
CA LYS A 47 -1.05 -3.79 -10.24
C LYS A 47 -1.52 -4.26 -8.87
N ALA A 48 -1.04 -5.42 -8.42
CA ALA A 48 -1.35 -5.94 -7.10
C ALA A 48 -0.76 -5.07 -5.98
N ILE A 49 0.46 -4.55 -6.15
CA ILE A 49 1.06 -3.61 -5.19
C ILE A 49 0.27 -2.31 -5.12
N ARG A 50 -0.14 -1.77 -6.28
CA ARG A 50 -1.01 -0.58 -6.32
C ARG A 50 -2.33 -0.82 -5.60
N SER A 51 -3.04 -1.90 -5.93
CA SER A 51 -4.31 -2.25 -5.28
C SER A 51 -4.16 -2.50 -3.78
N PHE A 52 -3.03 -3.10 -3.36
CA PHE A 52 -2.71 -3.28 -1.95
C PHE A 52 -2.54 -1.92 -1.24
N ALA A 53 -1.80 -0.99 -1.84
CA ALA A 53 -1.62 0.35 -1.32
C ALA A 53 -2.94 1.12 -1.20
N GLU A 54 -3.75 1.10 -2.26
CA GLU A 54 -5.09 1.73 -2.27
C GLU A 54 -5.98 1.18 -1.16
N LYS A 55 -6.00 -0.15 -0.95
CA LYS A 55 -6.81 -0.80 0.07
C LYS A 55 -6.37 -0.46 1.49
N HIS A 56 -5.06 -0.45 1.76
CA HIS A 56 -4.54 -0.25 3.11
C HIS A 56 -4.47 1.23 3.52
N MET A 57 -4.14 2.13 2.59
CA MET A 57 -4.03 3.57 2.86
C MET A 57 -5.29 4.37 2.52
N LYS A 58 -6.25 3.77 1.82
CA LYS A 58 -7.53 4.39 1.42
C LYS A 58 -7.34 5.67 0.59
N THR A 59 -6.30 5.70 -0.25
CA THR A 59 -6.02 6.79 -1.20
C THR A 59 -6.17 6.29 -2.63
N LYS A 60 -6.72 7.11 -3.52
CA LYS A 60 -6.80 6.77 -4.95
C LYS A 60 -5.51 7.08 -5.72
N ASP A 61 -4.79 8.13 -5.34
CA ASP A 61 -3.47 8.44 -5.93
C ASP A 61 -2.39 7.57 -5.26
N VAL A 62 -1.80 6.64 -6.04
CA VAL A 62 -0.71 5.77 -5.60
C VAL A 62 0.46 5.90 -6.56
N ARG A 63 1.57 6.40 -6.01
CA ARG A 63 2.82 6.64 -6.71
C ARG A 63 3.84 5.58 -6.28
N LEU A 64 4.34 4.85 -7.27
CA LEU A 64 5.32 3.78 -7.06
C LEU A 64 6.73 4.36 -7.22
N ALA A 65 7.62 4.09 -6.27
CA ALA A 65 9.01 4.50 -6.39
C ALA A 65 9.72 3.74 -7.54
N PRO A 66 10.68 4.37 -8.24
CA PRO A 66 11.49 3.68 -9.24
C PRO A 66 12.29 2.51 -8.65
N SER A 67 12.73 2.61 -7.39
CA SER A 67 13.44 1.55 -6.66
C SER A 67 12.59 0.28 -6.54
N LEU A 68 11.32 0.45 -6.21
CA LEU A 68 10.34 -0.62 -6.14
C LEU A 68 10.16 -1.31 -7.50
N ASN A 69 10.04 -0.52 -8.58
CA ASN A 69 9.92 -1.08 -9.92
C ASN A 69 11.16 -1.90 -10.30
N LYS A 70 12.36 -1.37 -10.04
CA LYS A 70 13.62 -2.10 -10.29
C LYS A 70 13.66 -3.44 -9.54
N GLU A 71 13.25 -3.47 -8.27
CA GLU A 71 13.28 -4.71 -7.47
C GLU A 71 12.26 -5.75 -7.96
N VAL A 72 11.07 -5.32 -8.39
CA VAL A 72 10.05 -6.22 -8.96
C VAL A 72 10.54 -6.83 -10.29
N TRP A 73 11.23 -6.04 -11.12
CA TRP A 73 11.71 -6.46 -12.44
C TRP A 73 13.12 -7.05 -12.45
N LYS A 74 13.81 -7.11 -11.31
CA LYS A 74 15.22 -7.52 -11.18
C LYS A 74 15.55 -8.88 -11.81
N ARG A 75 14.63 -9.84 -11.76
CA ARG A 75 14.77 -11.19 -12.34
C ARG A 75 13.95 -11.39 -13.62
N GLY A 76 13.53 -10.29 -14.23
CA GLY A 76 12.70 -10.27 -15.44
C GLY A 76 11.22 -10.56 -15.19
N VAL A 77 10.47 -10.67 -16.29
CA VAL A 77 8.99 -10.69 -16.26
C VAL A 77 8.38 -11.94 -15.61
N LYS A 78 9.08 -13.08 -15.68
CA LYS A 78 8.60 -14.40 -15.24
C LYS A 78 8.79 -14.62 -13.73
N GLN A 79 9.90 -14.12 -13.17
CA GLN A 79 10.37 -14.48 -11.84
C GLN A 79 10.23 -13.32 -10.86
N VAL A 80 9.00 -12.96 -10.55
CA VAL A 80 8.70 -11.95 -9.53
C VAL A 80 9.09 -12.48 -8.14
N PRO A 81 9.65 -11.65 -7.24
CA PRO A 81 9.86 -12.02 -5.84
C PRO A 81 8.59 -12.57 -5.18
N HIS A 82 8.71 -13.63 -4.37
CA HIS A 82 7.52 -14.24 -3.75
C HIS A 82 6.87 -13.35 -2.70
N ARG A 83 7.70 -12.67 -1.91
CA ARG A 83 7.33 -11.69 -0.90
C ARG A 83 8.21 -10.46 -1.05
N MET A 84 7.68 -9.31 -0.68
CA MET A 84 8.40 -8.04 -0.71
C MET A 84 8.00 -7.20 0.50
N ARG A 85 8.97 -6.53 1.12
CA ARG A 85 8.74 -5.56 2.19
C ARG A 85 8.57 -4.20 1.54
N LEU A 86 7.46 -3.55 1.85
CA LEU A 86 7.07 -2.27 1.29
C LEU A 86 6.96 -1.26 2.41
N ARG A 87 7.47 -0.05 2.19
CA ARG A 87 7.15 1.12 2.99
C ARG A 87 6.09 1.92 2.23
N LEU A 88 4.96 2.11 2.87
CA LEU A 88 3.85 2.90 2.35
C LEU A 88 3.76 4.16 3.18
N SER A 89 3.92 5.30 2.52
CA SER A 89 3.86 6.62 3.16
C SER A 89 2.69 7.39 2.58
N ARG A 90 1.66 7.64 3.39
CA ARG A 90 0.54 8.51 3.02
C ARG A 90 0.96 9.94 3.31
N LYS A 91 1.16 10.74 2.25
CA LYS A 91 1.64 12.12 2.32
C LYS A 91 0.58 13.09 1.78
N ARG A 92 0.67 14.35 2.20
CA ARG A 92 -0.16 15.44 1.68
C ARG A 92 0.34 15.86 0.31
N ASN A 93 -0.58 16.17 -0.60
CA ASN A 93 -0.25 16.74 -1.89
C ASN A 93 -0.26 18.27 -1.78
N ASP A 94 0.87 18.91 -2.11
CA ASP A 94 1.04 20.36 -1.99
C ASP A 94 0.73 21.12 -3.28
N ALA A 95 0.43 20.41 -4.37
CA ALA A 95 0.02 21.03 -5.64
C ALA A 95 -1.43 21.55 -5.56
N GLU A 96 -1.65 22.83 -5.91
CA GLU A 96 -2.96 23.50 -5.82
C GLU A 96 -4.04 22.86 -6.72
N ASP A 97 -3.66 22.26 -7.87
CA ASP A 97 -4.61 21.62 -8.81
C ASP A 97 -4.85 20.12 -8.54
N ALA A 98 -4.44 19.62 -7.38
CA ALA A 98 -4.55 18.20 -7.08
C ALA A 98 -6.00 17.78 -6.81
N LYS A 99 -6.52 16.84 -7.62
CA LYS A 99 -7.86 16.25 -7.44
C LYS A 99 -8.06 15.54 -6.10
N GLU A 100 -6.98 14.98 -5.52
CA GLU A 100 -6.98 14.29 -4.24
C GLU A 100 -5.95 14.95 -3.31
N LYS A 101 -6.35 15.23 -2.06
CA LYS A 101 -5.52 15.94 -1.06
C LYS A 101 -4.35 15.11 -0.54
N LEU A 102 -4.43 13.79 -0.66
CA LEU A 102 -3.50 12.82 -0.09
C LEU A 102 -3.11 11.81 -1.16
N TYR A 103 -1.84 11.47 -1.21
CA TYR A 103 -1.32 10.40 -2.06
C TYR A 103 -0.53 9.40 -1.23
N THR A 104 -0.43 8.18 -1.72
CA THR A 104 0.44 7.17 -1.11
C THR A 104 1.68 6.98 -1.97
N TYR A 105 2.85 7.15 -1.37
CA TYR A 105 4.14 6.80 -1.95
C TYR A 105 4.55 5.40 -1.49
N VAL A 106 4.97 4.55 -2.43
CA VAL A 106 5.32 3.15 -2.15
C VAL A 106 6.78 2.90 -2.50
N GLU A 107 7.56 2.51 -1.51
CA GLU A 107 8.98 2.17 -1.63
C GLU A 107 9.22 0.70 -1.30
N ALA A 108 10.27 0.12 -1.91
CA ALA A 108 10.76 -1.20 -1.53
C ALA A 108 11.78 -1.06 -0.39
N VAL A 109 11.59 -1.84 0.68
CA VAL A 109 12.56 -1.94 1.78
C VAL A 109 13.38 -3.22 1.57
N PRO A 110 14.70 -3.13 1.40
CA PRO A 110 15.54 -4.30 1.30
C PRO A 110 15.62 -4.99 2.67
N VAL A 111 15.19 -6.25 2.74
CA VAL A 111 15.27 -7.07 3.94
C VAL A 111 15.86 -8.43 3.61
N ALA A 112 16.72 -8.94 4.50
CA ALA A 112 17.34 -10.25 4.32
C ALA A 112 16.36 -11.41 4.56
N LYS A 113 15.45 -11.29 5.55
CA LYS A 113 14.50 -12.34 5.95
C LYS A 113 13.10 -11.76 6.17
N PHE A 114 12.08 -12.51 5.78
CA PHE A 114 10.66 -12.13 5.93
C PHE A 114 9.94 -12.79 7.11
N LYS A 115 10.62 -13.67 7.86
CA LYS A 115 10.03 -14.40 8.98
C LYS A 115 9.92 -13.46 10.19
N GLY A 116 8.77 -13.45 10.87
CA GLY A 116 8.54 -12.62 12.05
C GLY A 116 8.26 -11.14 11.78
N LEU A 117 8.40 -10.67 10.53
CA LEU A 117 8.10 -9.28 10.17
C LEU A 117 6.58 -9.04 10.12
N GLN A 118 6.06 -8.39 11.15
CA GLN A 118 4.68 -7.91 11.21
C GLN A 118 4.55 -6.54 10.55
N THR A 119 3.33 -6.02 10.47
CA THR A 119 3.06 -4.66 10.03
C THR A 119 3.49 -3.69 11.12
N VAL A 120 4.35 -2.73 10.77
CA VAL A 120 4.90 -1.78 11.74
C VAL A 120 4.55 -0.37 11.27
N THR A 121 4.05 0.47 12.18
CA THR A 121 3.94 1.91 11.94
C THR A 121 5.32 2.51 12.18
N ILE A 122 5.79 3.32 11.24
CA ILE A 122 7.03 4.07 11.42
C ILE A 122 6.61 5.47 11.84
N ASP A 123 7.20 5.94 12.92
CA ASP A 123 7.14 7.35 13.28
C ASP A 123 8.28 8.02 12.51
N GLU A 124 7.91 8.89 11.56
CA GLU A 124 8.84 9.86 10.95
C GLU A 124 8.89 11.12 11.81
#